data_AF-A0A419E1X1-F1
#
_entry.id   AF-A0A419E1X1-F1
#
_cell.length_a   1.000
_cell.length_b   1.000
_cell.length_c   1.000
_cell.angle_alpha   90.00
_cell.angle_beta   90.00
_cell.angle_gamma   90.00
#
_symmetry.space_group_name_H-M   'P 1'
#
loop_
_entity.id
_entity.type
_entity.pdbx_description
1 polymer ?
#
loop_
_entity_poly.entity_id
_entity_poly.type
_entity_poly.pdbx_seq_one_letter_code
_entity_poly.pdbx_strand_id
1 'polypeptide(L)' 'MLSKELLEILRCPSCVREKNGLLTLHKDAWLVCKECGRKYPILDDIPVMLIDEGDKWVNTPVEELPVPPPEK' A
#
# COMPACT_ATOMS: atom_id res chain seq x y z
N MET A 1 12.57 -8.87 -18.59
CA MET A 1 12.96 -7.84 -17.60
C MET A 1 11.70 -7.08 -17.27
N LEU A 2 11.20 -7.14 -16.03
CA LEU A 2 10.06 -6.33 -15.62
C LEU A 2 10.53 -4.88 -15.56
N SER A 3 10.10 -4.08 -16.54
CA SER A 3 10.49 -2.68 -16.72
C SER A 3 10.18 -1.85 -15.48
N LYS A 4 11.01 -0.85 -15.16
CA LYS A 4 10.74 0.16 -14.11
C LYS A 4 9.34 0.77 -14.23
N GLU A 5 8.84 0.83 -15.47
CA GLU A 5 7.47 1.22 -15.82
C GLU A 5 6.40 0.37 -15.13
N LEU A 6 6.61 -0.93 -14.89
CA LEU A 6 5.61 -1.79 -14.22
C LEU A 6 5.55 -1.57 -12.70
N LEU A 7 6.67 -1.15 -12.10
CA LEU A 7 6.73 -0.72 -10.70
C LEU A 7 6.12 0.69 -10.51
N GLU A 8 6.19 1.55 -11.52
CA GLU A 8 5.43 2.81 -11.58
C GLU A 8 3.92 2.60 -11.81
N ILE A 9 3.50 1.40 -12.25
CA ILE A 9 2.08 1.03 -12.44
C ILE A 9 1.39 0.60 -11.15
N LEU A 10 2.12 0.26 -10.08
CA LEU A 10 1.51 -0.12 -8.79
C LEU A 10 0.86 1.11 -8.14
N ARG A 11 -0.42 1.26 -8.45
CA ARG A 11 -1.28 2.36 -8.01
C ARG A 11 -2.30 1.85 -7.02
N CYS A 12 -2.69 2.72 -6.10
CA CYS A 12 -3.74 2.46 -5.15
C CYS A 12 -5.04 2.09 -5.89
N PRO A 13 -5.65 0.92 -5.60
CA PRO A 13 -6.83 0.43 -6.32
C PRO A 13 -8.05 1.37 -6.19
N SER A 14 -8.12 2.14 -5.11
CA SER A 14 -9.15 3.16 -4.93
C SER A 14 -8.85 4.45 -5.69
N CYS A 15 -7.60 4.94 -5.67
CA CYS A 15 -7.27 6.23 -6.28
C CYS A 15 -7.03 6.14 -7.78
N VAL A 16 -6.60 4.99 -8.31
CA VAL A 16 -6.29 4.84 -9.74
C VAL A 16 -7.47 5.18 -10.67
N ARG A 17 -8.70 5.17 -10.15
CA ARG A 17 -9.91 5.55 -10.88
C ARG A 17 -10.07 7.07 -11.06
N GLU A 18 -9.51 7.88 -10.15
CA GLU A 18 -9.71 9.34 -10.12
C GLU A 18 -8.39 10.13 -10.16
N LYS A 19 -7.27 9.52 -9.76
CA LYS A 19 -5.95 10.14 -9.57
C LYS A 19 -4.80 9.19 -9.93
N ASN A 20 -3.55 9.64 -9.74
CA ASN A 20 -2.35 8.86 -10.07
C ASN A 20 -2.14 7.64 -9.16
N GLY A 21 -2.69 7.63 -7.95
CA GLY A 21 -2.67 6.52 -7.00
C GLY A 21 -1.29 6.13 -6.48
N LEU A 22 -0.34 7.05 -6.36
CA LEU A 22 1.06 6.71 -6.02
C LEU A 22 1.18 5.96 -4.69
N LEU A 23 1.74 4.75 -4.75
CA LEU A 23 2.09 3.92 -3.59
C LEU A 23 3.58 4.08 -3.27
N THR A 24 3.91 4.04 -1.99
CA THR A 24 5.29 4.06 -1.48
C THR A 24 5.49 2.85 -0.59
N LEU A 25 6.53 2.09 -0.89
CA LEU A 25 6.92 0.95 -0.06
C LEU A 25 7.53 1.45 1.25
N HIS A 26 7.04 0.94 2.37
CA HIS A 26 7.55 1.23 3.70
C HIS A 26 7.97 -0.07 4.38
N LYS A 27 9.26 -0.14 4.76
CA LYS A 27 9.89 -1.28 5.46
C LYS A 27 9.63 -2.65 4.79
N ASP A 28 9.48 -2.67 3.46
CA ASP A 28 9.16 -3.87 2.66
C ASP A 28 7.91 -4.66 3.12
N ALA A 29 7.09 -4.07 3.99
CA ALA A 29 5.95 -4.71 4.64
C ALA A 29 4.64 -3.96 4.37
N TRP A 30 4.71 -2.72 3.88
CA TRP A 30 3.55 -1.86 3.69
C TRP A 30 3.64 -1.06 2.41
N LEU A 31 2.53 -0.98 1.68
CA LEU A 31 2.32 -0.06 0.57
C LEU A 31 1.45 1.11 1.03
N VAL A 32 2.05 2.28 1.16
CA VAL A 32 1.39 3.50 1.64
C VAL A 32 1.00 4.37 0.45
N CYS A 33 -0.28 4.69 0.32
CA CYS A 33 -0.75 5.64 -0.68
C CYS A 33 -0.54 7.08 -0.20
N LYS A 34 0.19 7.89 -0.99
CA LYS A 34 0.41 9.32 -0.67
C LYS A 34 -0.81 10.21 -0.89
N GLU A 35 -1.83 9.73 -1.60
CA GLU A 35 -3.01 10.53 -1.96
C GLU A 35 -4.21 10.32 -1.03
N CYS A 36 -4.53 9.07 -0.69
CA CYS A 36 -5.63 8.75 0.23
C CYS A 36 -5.16 8.36 1.64
N GLY A 37 -3.85 8.20 1.86
CA GLY A 37 -3.30 7.79 3.15
C GLY A 37 -3.53 6.32 3.52
N ARG A 38 -4.19 5.53 2.66
CA ARG A 38 -4.40 4.08 2.87
C ARG A 38 -3.08 3.33 2.88
N LYS A 39 -2.99 2.31 3.72
CA LYS A 39 -1.75 1.54 3.92
C LYS A 39 -2.08 0.06 3.80
N TYR A 40 -1.59 -0.56 2.74
CA TYR A 40 -1.85 -1.95 2.41
C TYR A 40 -0.72 -2.83 2.96
N PRO A 41 -1.01 -3.83 3.78
CA PRO A 41 0.02 -4.74 4.28
C PRO A 41 0.51 -5.69 3.18
N ILE A 42 1.74 -6.16 3.30
CA ILE A 42 2.34 -7.22 2.50
C ILE A 42 2.45 -8.45 3.39
N LEU A 43 1.65 -9.48 3.09
CA LEU A 43 1.62 -10.74 3.84
C LEU A 43 2.17 -11.84 2.93
N ASP A 44 3.15 -12.63 3.40
CA ASP A 44 3.80 -13.67 2.61
C ASP A 44 4.33 -13.20 1.24
N ASP A 45 4.97 -12.02 1.20
CA ASP A 45 5.41 -11.35 -0.03
C ASP A 45 4.27 -10.99 -1.02
N ILE A 46 2.99 -11.13 -0.61
CA ILE A 46 1.81 -10.78 -1.39
C ILE A 46 1.21 -9.46 -0.86
N PRO A 47 1.19 -8.38 -1.68
CA PRO A 47 0.57 -7.13 -1.28
C PRO A 47 -0.96 -7.27 -1.22
N VAL A 48 -1.52 -7.10 -0.03
CA VAL A 48 -2.96 -7.15 0.22
C VAL A 48 -3.60 -5.82 -0.16
N MET A 49 -3.82 -5.62 -1.45
CA MET A 49 -4.45 -4.41 -2.01
C MET A 49 -5.98 -4.37 -1.84
N LEU A 50 -6.48 -4.79 -0.68
CA LEU A 50 -7.91 -4.68 -0.34
C LEU A 50 -8.20 -3.30 0.25
N ILE A 51 -9.21 -2.61 -0.28
CA ILE A 51 -9.58 -1.25 0.17
C ILE A 51 -9.92 -1.26 1.66
N ASP A 52 -10.72 -2.24 2.12
CA ASP A 52 -11.07 -2.41 3.53
C ASP A 52 -9.87 -2.59 4.46
N GLU A 53 -8.82 -3.29 4.00
CA GLU A 53 -7.58 -3.41 4.77
C GLU A 53 -6.84 -2.09 4.81
N GLY A 54 -6.69 -1.44 3.65
CA GLY A 54 -6.02 -0.15 3.56
C GLY A 54 -6.65 0.95 4.41
N ASP A 55 -7.98 0.94 4.54
CA ASP A 55 -8.77 1.93 5.28
C ASP A 55 -8.51 1.89 6.79
N LYS A 56 -8.33 0.69 7.36
CA LYS A 56 -8.03 0.49 8.79
C LYS A 56 -6.80 1.23 9.26
N TRP A 57 -5.82 1.36 8.36
CA TRP A 57 -4.52 1.95 8.66
C TRP A 57 -4.40 3.40 8.19
N VAL A 58 -5.46 4.00 7.62
CA VAL A 58 -5.44 5.41 7.16
C VAL A 58 -5.01 6.36 8.28
N ASN A 59 -5.57 6.17 9.48
CA ASN A 59 -5.33 7.02 10.63
C ASN A 59 -4.06 6.67 11.40
N THR A 60 -3.46 5.50 11.16
CA THR A 60 -2.21 5.09 11.80
C THR A 60 -1.04 5.79 11.11
N PRO A 61 -0.14 6.48 11.83
CA PRO A 61 1.05 7.05 11.22
C PRO A 61 1.98 5.93 10.72
N VAL A 62 2.68 6.21 9.61
CA VAL A 62 3.51 5.21 8.92
C VAL A 62 4.60 4.63 9.83
N GLU A 63 5.10 5.44 10.76
CA GLU A 63 6.14 5.08 11.73
C GLU A 63 5.66 4.05 12.77
N GLU A 64 4.35 4.05 13.08
CA GLU A 64 3.71 3.15 14.05
C GLU A 64 3.15 1.87 13.41
N LEU A 65 3.37 1.67 12.11
CA LEU A 65 2.93 0.45 11.44
C LEU A 65 3.69 -0.77 11.98
N PRO A 66 2.98 -1.83 12.41
CA PRO A 66 3.61 -3.05 12.86
C PRO A 66 4.32 -3.77 11.70
N VAL A 67 5.53 -4.29 11.97
CA VAL A 67 6.30 -5.10 11.03
C VAL A 67 6.73 -6.38 11.77
N PRO A 68 6.30 -7.59 11.35
CA PRO A 68 5.46 -7.86 10.18
C PRO A 68 4.01 -7.35 10.36
N PRO A 69 3.29 -7.11 9.25
CA PRO A 69 1.89 -6.70 9.33
C PRO A 69 1.05 -7.80 10.00
N PRO A 70 -0.01 -7.44 10.74
CA PRO A 70 -0.86 -8.42 11.37
C PRO A 70 -1.60 -9.23 10.30
N GLU A 71 -1.37 -10.54 10.30
CA GLU A 71 -2.28 -11.51 9.73
C GLU A 71 -3.55 -11.45 10.56
N LYS A 72 -4.67 -11.09 9.94
CA LYS A 72 -5.99 -11.00 10.58
C LYS A 72 -6.33 -12.17 11.49
#